data_AF-A0A2K8PPY3-F1
#
_entry.id   AF-A0A2K8PPY3-F1
#
_cell.length_a   1.000
_cell.length_b   1.000
_cell.length_c   1.000
_cell.angle_alpha   90.00
_cell.angle_beta   90.00
_cell.angle_gamma   90.00
#
_symmetry.space_group_name_H-M   'P 1'
#
loop_
_entity.id
_entity.type
_entity.pdbx_description
1 polymer ?
#
loop_
_entity_poly.entity_id
_entity_poly.type
_entity_poly.pdbx_seq_one_letter_code
_entity_poly.pdbx_strand_id
1 'polypeptide(L)'
;MTDLMVKIPADWLARVFLSLRRSALDDAQAVAAELRPFTEQPGQRVPVPRATVMRTERALRGELARVEEPARRARLHEETAQLISARLGTRDR
;
A
#
# COMPACT_ATOMS: atom_id res chain seq x y z
N MET A 1 14.72 -18.29 5.42
CA MET A 1 14.11 -17.37 4.44
C MET A 1 14.17 -15.96 5.03
N THR A 2 15.15 -15.17 4.64
CA THR A 2 15.23 -13.76 5.05
C THR A 2 14.06 -13.02 4.43
N ASP A 3 13.14 -12.55 5.28
CA ASP A 3 12.05 -11.67 4.87
C ASP A 3 12.68 -10.41 4.27
N LEU A 4 12.61 -10.26 2.94
CA LEU A 4 13.15 -9.10 2.24
C LEU A 4 12.28 -7.90 2.62
N MET A 5 12.64 -7.18 3.68
CA MET A 5 11.85 -6.04 4.13
C MET A 5 12.05 -4.84 3.19
N VAL A 6 10.97 -4.10 2.92
CA VAL A 6 10.94 -2.90 2.10
C VAL A 6 10.68 -1.70 2.99
N LYS A 7 11.52 -0.67 2.92
CA LYS A 7 11.33 0.57 3.70
C LYS A 7 10.34 1.51 3.02
N ILE A 8 9.14 1.63 3.59
CA ILE A 8 8.05 2.44 3.05
C ILE A 8 7.68 3.55 4.04
N PRO A 9 7.40 4.79 3.58
CA PRO A 9 6.90 5.85 4.44
C PRO A 9 5.59 5.45 5.15
N ALA A 10 5.52 5.61 6.47
CA ALA A 10 4.35 5.29 7.27
C ALA A 10 3.14 6.15 6.91
N ASP A 11 3.34 7.42 6.58
CA ASP A 11 2.25 8.33 6.17
C ASP A 11 1.59 7.86 4.87
N TRP A 12 2.39 7.30 3.95
CA TRP A 12 1.87 6.68 2.75
C TRP A 12 1.09 5.39 3.07
N LEU A 13 1.62 4.54 3.96
CA LEU A 13 0.93 3.34 4.42
C LEU A 13 -0.40 3.68 5.09
N ALA A 14 -0.48 4.77 5.84
CA ALA A 14 -1.70 5.25 6.46
C ALA A 14 -2.76 5.64 5.43
N ARG A 15 -2.37 6.30 4.33
CA ARG A 15 -3.28 6.64 3.22
C ARG A 15 -3.84 5.37 2.56
N VAL A 16 -2.96 4.43 2.23
CA VAL A 16 -3.36 3.15 1.62
C VAL A 16 -4.24 2.33 2.56
N PHE A 17 -3.89 2.26 3.85
CA PHE A 17 -4.72 1.63 4.87
C PHE A 17 -6.14 2.21 4.87
N LEU A 18 -6.29 3.54 4.85
CA LEU A 18 -7.59 4.19 4.82
C LEU A 18 -8.35 3.91 3.51
N SER A 19 -7.66 3.91 2.37
CA SER A 19 -8.23 3.56 1.06
C SER A 19 -8.77 2.12 1.05
N LEU A 20 -7.96 1.16 1.48
CA LEU A 20 -8.32 -0.26 1.51
C LEU A 20 -9.37 -0.58 2.59
N ARG A 21 -9.32 0.08 3.75
CA ARG A 21 -10.36 -0.09 4.79
C ARG A 21 -11.74 0.38 4.32
N ARG A 22 -11.79 1.36 3.41
CA ARG A 22 -13.04 1.88 2.82
C ARG A 22 -13.50 1.08 1.59
N SER A 23 -12.71 0.09 1.16
CA SER A 23 -13.09 -0.82 0.09
C SER A 23 -14.26 -1.71 0.50
N ALA A 24 -15.08 -2.09 -0.48
CA ALA A 24 -16.11 -3.12 -0.35
C ALA A 24 -15.57 -4.55 -0.63
N LEU A 25 -14.26 -4.71 -0.87
CA LEU A 25 -13.61 -6.00 -1.11
C LEU A 25 -13.07 -6.57 0.19
N ASP A 26 -13.47 -7.79 0.53
CA ASP A 26 -12.99 -8.50 1.72
C ASP A 26 -11.47 -8.65 1.72
N ASP A 27 -10.88 -8.96 0.56
CA ASP A 27 -9.42 -9.04 0.38
C ASP A 27 -8.73 -7.71 0.70
N ALA A 28 -9.33 -6.58 0.32
CA ALA A 28 -8.76 -5.26 0.60
C ALA A 28 -8.83 -4.93 2.10
N GLN A 29 -9.93 -5.29 2.77
CA GLN A 29 -10.07 -5.10 4.20
C GLN A 29 -9.11 -5.98 5.01
N ALA A 30 -8.91 -7.24 4.59
CA ALA A 30 -7.93 -8.14 5.19
C ALA A 30 -6.51 -7.56 5.09
N VAL A 31 -6.14 -7.06 3.91
CA VAL A 31 -4.85 -6.39 3.71
C VAL A 31 -4.73 -5.10 4.53
N ALA A 32 -5.80 -4.33 4.68
CA ALA A 32 -5.81 -3.17 5.56
C ALA A 32 -5.51 -3.55 7.02
N ALA A 33 -6.04 -4.67 7.51
CA ALA A 33 -5.73 -5.18 8.85
C ALA A 33 -4.25 -5.56 8.99
N GLU A 34 -3.65 -6.19 7.97
CA GLU A 34 -2.21 -6.49 7.94
C GLU A 34 -1.33 -5.22 7.94
N LEU A 35 -1.80 -4.14 7.30
CA LEU A 35 -1.04 -2.89 7.19
C LEU A 35 -1.07 -2.03 8.45
N ARG A 36 -2.11 -2.18 9.29
CA ARG A 36 -2.35 -1.32 10.46
C ARG A 36 -1.12 -1.10 11.34
N PRO A 37 -0.33 -2.12 11.75
CA PRO A 37 0.82 -1.92 12.63
C PRO A 37 1.90 -1.00 12.02
N PHE A 38 1.98 -0.92 10.70
CA PHE A 38 2.98 -0.12 9.98
C PHE A 38 2.56 1.34 9.79
N THR A 39 1.33 1.69 10.15
CA THR A 39 0.81 3.07 10.04
C THR A 39 1.07 3.92 11.29
N GLU A 40 1.56 3.31 12.37
CA GLU A 40 1.62 3.92 13.70
C GLU A 40 2.85 4.83 13.93
N GLN A 41 3.75 4.95 12.95
CA GLN A 41 5.00 5.72 13.06
C GLN A 41 5.07 6.85 12.01
N PRO A 42 4.20 7.87 12.09
CA PRO A 42 4.16 8.97 11.11
C PRO A 42 5.53 9.65 10.96
N GLY A 43 5.86 10.08 9.74
CA GLY A 43 7.16 10.69 9.41
C GLY A 43 8.35 9.72 9.29
N GLN A 44 8.17 8.43 9.58
CA GLN A 44 9.25 7.43 9.49
C GLN A 44 9.06 6.49 8.30
N ARG A 45 10.16 5.92 7.82
CA ARG A 45 10.14 4.80 6.87
C ARG A 45 10.23 3.50 7.65
N VAL A 46 9.14 2.74 7.66
CA VAL A 46 9.05 1.49 8.41
C VAL A 46 9.38 0.30 7.51
N PRO A 47 10.04 -0.74 8.05
CA PRO A 47 10.30 -1.96 7.30
C PRO A 47 9.00 -2.79 7.20
N VAL A 48 8.54 -3.02 5.98
CA VAL A 48 7.35 -3.84 5.69
C VAL A 48 7.78 -5.12 4.98
N PRO A 49 7.28 -6.30 5.39
CA PRO A 49 7.50 -7.56 4.66
C PRO A 49 7.13 -7.43 3.17
N ARG A 50 8.02 -7.86 2.26
CA ARG A 50 7.73 -7.79 0.81
C ARG A 50 6.48 -8.57 0.42
N ALA A 51 6.13 -9.63 1.14
CA ALA A 51 4.88 -10.35 0.93
C ALA A 51 3.65 -9.47 1.20
N THR A 52 3.64 -8.72 2.31
CA THR A 52 2.59 -7.75 2.65
C THR A 52 2.50 -6.64 1.60
N VAL A 53 3.65 -6.16 1.12
CA VAL A 53 3.72 -5.19 0.02
C VAL A 53 3.09 -5.73 -1.26
N MET A 54 3.40 -6.97 -1.66
CA MET A 54 2.80 -7.60 -2.84
C MET A 54 1.29 -7.78 -2.72
N ARG A 55 0.79 -8.17 -1.54
CA ARG A 55 -0.66 -8.27 -1.29
C ARG A 55 -1.34 -6.90 -1.36
N THR A 56 -0.69 -5.87 -0.81
CA THR A 56 -1.14 -4.47 -0.90
C THR A 56 -1.23 -4.00 -2.34
N GLU A 57 -0.22 -4.28 -3.16
CA GLU A 57 -0.23 -3.94 -4.59
C GLU A 57 -1.42 -4.60 -5.31
N ARG A 58 -1.66 -5.88 -5.02
CA ARG A 58 -2.79 -6.62 -5.61
C ARG A 58 -4.14 -6.04 -5.19
N ALA A 59 -4.31 -5.72 -3.91
CA ALA A 59 -5.54 -5.14 -3.39
C ALA A 59 -5.83 -3.77 -4.01
N LEU A 60 -4.82 -2.90 -4.11
CA LEU A 60 -4.95 -1.59 -4.76
C LEU A 60 -5.32 -1.69 -6.24
N ARG A 61 -4.73 -2.64 -6.98
CA ARG A 61 -5.11 -2.91 -8.38
C ARG A 61 -6.55 -3.41 -8.50
N GLY A 62 -7.00 -4.25 -7.56
CA GLY A 62 -8.39 -4.73 -7.49
C GLY A 62 -9.38 -3.60 -7.28
N GLU A 63 -9.05 -2.66 -6.39
CA GLU A 63 -9.82 -1.42 -6.19
C GLU A 63 -9.83 -0.54 -7.44
N LEU A 64 -8.67 -0.32 -8.05
CA LEU A 64 -8.52 0.52 -9.25
C LEU A 64 -9.40 0.03 -10.41
N ALA A 65 -9.56 -1.29 -10.55
CA ALA A 65 -10.39 -1.89 -11.59
C ALA A 65 -11.90 -1.62 -11.40
N ARG A 66 -12.34 -1.30 -10.18
CA ARG A 66 -13.75 -1.10 -9.82
C ARG A 66 -14.13 0.34 -9.55
N VAL A 67 -13.15 1.22 -9.31
CA VAL A 67 -13.41 2.64 -9.08
C VAL A 67 -13.72 3.36 -10.40
N GLU A 68 -14.95 3.86 -10.50
CA GLU A 68 -15.41 4.69 -11.62
C GLU A 68 -15.11 6.17 -11.40
N GLU A 69 -14.98 6.61 -10.14
CA GLU A 69 -14.70 8.01 -9.80
C GLU A 69 -13.28 8.42 -10.23
N PRO A 70 -13.12 9.40 -11.15
CA PRO A 70 -11.82 9.73 -11.74
C PRO A 70 -10.78 10.21 -10.71
N ALA A 71 -11.20 11.04 -9.74
CA ALA A 71 -10.31 11.58 -8.72
C ALA A 71 -9.79 10.49 -7.78
N ARG A 72 -10.66 9.55 -7.39
CA ARG A 72 -10.29 8.40 -6.56
C ARG A 72 -9.39 7.42 -7.34
N ARG A 73 -9.69 7.20 -8.63
CA ARG A 73 -8.89 6.36 -9.52
C ARG A 73 -7.46 6.89 -9.69
N ALA A 74 -7.30 8.20 -9.89
CA ALA A 74 -5.99 8.84 -10.00
C ALA A 74 -5.16 8.67 -8.72
N ARG A 75 -5.78 8.84 -7.54
CA ARG A 75 -5.12 8.61 -6.24
C ARG A 75 -4.66 7.16 -6.07
N LEU A 76 -5.53 6.18 -6.35
CA LEU A 76 -5.18 4.77 -6.26
C LEU A 76 -4.04 4.38 -7.22
N HIS A 77 -4.02 5.00 -8.40
CA HIS A 77 -2.94 4.81 -9.37
C HIS A 77 -1.60 5.34 -8.83
N GLU A 78 -1.60 6.55 -8.27
CA GLU A 78 -0.41 7.14 -7.63
C GLU A 78 0.10 6.28 -6.46
N GLU A 79 -0.82 5.84 -5.59
CA GLU A 79 -0.50 4.94 -4.48
C GLU A 79 0.15 3.65 -4.99
N THR A 80 -0.46 3.00 -5.98
CA THR A 80 0.08 1.77 -6.59
C THR A 80 1.48 1.99 -7.18
N ALA A 81 1.69 3.11 -7.90
CA ALA A 81 2.97 3.44 -8.51
C ALA A 81 4.07 3.63 -7.45
N GLN A 82 3.78 4.36 -6.37
CA GLN A 82 4.74 4.57 -5.27
C GLN A 82 5.13 3.25 -4.61
N LEU A 83 4.18 2.32 -4.43
CA LEU A 83 4.44 0.99 -3.88
C LEU A 83 5.35 0.15 -4.77
N ILE A 84 5.11 0.18 -6.08
CA ILE A 84 5.93 -0.53 -7.07
C ILE A 84 7.35 0.03 -7.07
N SER A 85 7.51 1.35 -7.07
CA SER A 85 8.83 2.01 -7.00
C SER A 85 9.59 1.64 -5.71
N ALA A 86 8.91 1.66 -4.56
CA ALA A 86 9.49 1.25 -3.28
C ALA A 86 9.92 -0.23 -3.30
N ARG A 87 9.11 -1.11 -3.90
CA ARG A 87 9.40 -2.55 -4.04
C ARG A 87 10.56 -2.83 -4.99
N LEU A 88 10.66 -2.11 -6.11
CA LEU A 88 11.68 -2.31 -7.13
C LEU A 88 13.02 -1.63 -6.78
N GLY A 89 13.04 -0.79 -5.74
CA GLY A 89 14.27 -0.16 -5.28
C GLY A 89 14.81 0.85 -6.27
N THR A 90 13.94 1.53 -7.03
CA THR A 90 14.36 2.71 -7.80
C THR A 90 14.72 3.82 -6.83
N ARG A 91 16.01 3.80 -6.47
CA ARG A 91 16.91 4.92 -6.16
C ARG A 91 16.19 6.20 -5.75
N ASP A 92 16.24 6.49 -4.46
CA ASP A 92 16.60 7.85 -4.09
C ASP A 92 17.98 7.79 -3.47
N ARG A 93 18.80 8.70 -3.99
CA ARG A 93 20.22 8.89 -3.73
C ARG A 93 20.36 9.88 -2.59
#